data_AF-A0A534ZGR6-F1
#
_entry.id   AF-A0A534ZGR6-F1
#
_cell.length_a   1.000
_cell.length_b   1.000
_cell.length_c   1.000
_cell.angle_alpha   90.00
_cell.angle_beta   90.00
_cell.angle_gamma   90.00
#
_symmetry.space_group_name_H-M   'P 1'
#
loop_
_entity.id
_entity.type
_entity.pdbx_description
1 polymer ?
#
loop_
_entity_poly.entity_id
_entity_poly.type
_entity_poly.pdbx_seq_one_letter_code
_entity_poly.pdbx_strand_id
1 'polypeptide(L)' 'MKQPSFEELLASLEAAIAQLAGGTAPLDELVAAHERAVRLLAEAEAKLAELKTRAEQTAQSLAE' A
#
# COMPACT_ATOMS: atom_id res chain seq x y z
N MET A 1 17.82 1.41 -6.44
CA MET A 1 16.84 2.23 -5.68
C MET A 1 16.25 1.34 -4.60
N LYS A 2 16.03 1.84 -3.38
CA LYS A 2 15.47 1.06 -2.26
C LYS A 2 13.95 0.95 -2.47
N GLN A 3 13.38 -0.25 -2.43
CA GLN A 3 11.93 -0.42 -2.46
C GLN A 3 11.32 0.13 -1.15
N PRO A 4 10.17 0.82 -1.21
CA PRO A 4 9.51 1.33 -0.03
C PRO A 4 9.11 0.17 0.89
N SER A 5 9.19 0.41 2.19
CA SER A 5 8.67 -0.48 3.22
C SER A 5 7.14 -0.52 3.17
N PHE A 6 6.55 -1.54 3.80
CA PHE A 6 5.10 -1.68 3.87
C PHE A 6 4.45 -0.49 4.61
N GLU A 7 5.07 0.00 5.68
CA GLU A 7 4.58 1.18 6.43
C GLU A 7 4.63 2.45 5.57
N GLU A 8 5.68 2.65 4.76
CA GLU A 8 5.78 3.80 3.85
C GLU A 8 4.73 3.74 2.73
N LEU A 9 4.41 2.53 2.23
CA LEU A 9 3.33 2.31 1.26
C LEU A 9 1.97 2.65 1.87
N LEU A 10 1.70 2.19 3.09
CA LEU A 10 0.45 2.49 3.79
C LEU A 10 0.29 3.98 4.09
N ALA A 11 1.33 4.64 4.62
CA ALA A 11 1.29 6.07 4.89
C ALA A 11 1.02 6.90 3.61
N SER A 12 1.60 6.48 2.49
CA SER A 12 1.35 7.11 1.19
C SER A 12 -0.08 6.90 0.71
N LEU A 13 -0.65 5.72 0.93
CA LEU A 13 -2.03 5.38 0.58
C LEU A 13 -3.02 6.20 1.42
N GLU A 14 -2.80 6.29 2.74
CA GLU A 14 -3.60 7.07 3.65
C GLU A 14 -3.62 8.56 3.27
N ALA A 15 -2.47 9.12 2.90
CA ALA A 15 -2.39 10.49 2.42
C ALA A 15 -3.22 10.72 1.13
N ALA A 16 -3.17 9.78 0.18
CA ALA A 16 -3.97 9.85 -1.04
C ALA A 16 -5.47 9.76 -0.74
N ILE A 17 -5.87 8.86 0.16
CA ILE A 17 -7.28 8.73 0.60
C ILE A 17 -7.75 9.99 1.33
N ALA A 18 -6.93 10.59 2.19
CA ALA A 18 -7.26 11.82 2.90
C ALA A 18 -7.52 12.99 1.92
N GLN A 19 -6.72 13.10 0.85
CA GLN A 19 -6.94 14.08 -0.20
C GLN A 19 -8.28 13.86 -0.93
N LEU A 20 -8.60 12.61 -1.25
CA LEU A 20 -9.88 12.25 -1.88
C LEU A 20 -11.08 12.55 -0.97
N ALA A 21 -10.97 12.17 0.32
CA ALA A 21 -12.00 12.39 1.32
C ALA A 21 -12.26 13.88 1.58
N GLY A 22 -11.22 14.72 1.42
CA GLY A 22 -11.36 16.16 1.52
C GLY A 22 -12.31 16.76 0.49
N GLY A 23 -12.34 16.22 -0.75
CA GLY A 23 -13.30 16.60 -1.80
C GLY A 23 -13.27 18.06 -2.26
N THR A 24 -12.30 18.85 -1.80
CA THR A 24 -12.16 20.29 -2.08
C THR A 24 -11.18 20.59 -3.21
N ALA A 25 -10.41 19.60 -3.66
CA ALA A 25 -9.47 19.74 -4.77
C ALA A 25 -10.19 19.69 -6.13
N PRO A 26 -9.60 20.30 -7.19
CA PRO A 26 -10.10 20.16 -8.55
C PRO A 26 -10.25 18.69 -8.98
N LEU A 27 -11.21 18.41 -9.87
CA LEU A 27 -11.51 17.05 -10.32
C LEU A 27 -10.27 16.32 -10.85
N ASP A 28 -9.44 17.00 -11.65
CA ASP A 28 -8.22 16.39 -12.22
C ASP A 28 -7.23 15.96 -11.13
N GLU A 29 -7.12 16.74 -10.05
CA GLU A 29 -6.28 16.40 -8.90
C GLU A 29 -6.86 15.23 -8.09
N LEU A 30 -8.19 15.18 -7.94
CA LEU A 30 -8.87 14.06 -7.30
C LEU A 30 -8.72 12.77 -8.12
N VAL A 31 -8.84 12.84 -9.45
CA VAL A 31 -8.60 11.69 -10.34
C VAL A 31 -7.15 11.21 -10.22
N ALA A 32 -6.18 12.12 -10.26
CA ALA A 32 -4.77 11.76 -10.08
C ALA A 32 -4.48 11.14 -8.70
N ALA A 33 -5.11 11.67 -7.63
CA ALA A 33 -5.01 11.11 -6.29
C ALA A 33 -5.62 9.69 -6.22
N HIS A 34 -6.75 9.46 -6.90
CA HIS A 34 -7.39 8.15 -6.98
C HIS A 34 -6.52 7.13 -7.72
N GLU A 35 -6.01 7.48 -8.90
CA GLU A 35 -5.12 6.61 -9.67
C GLU A 35 -3.86 6.24 -8.87
N ARG A 36 -3.30 7.20 -8.13
CA ARG A 36 -2.18 6.96 -7.22
C ARG A 36 -2.58 6.01 -6.09
N ALA A 37 -3.73 6.22 -5.45
CA ALA A 37 -4.23 5.36 -4.38
C ALA A 37 -4.41 3.91 -4.86
N VAL A 38 -4.96 3.69 -6.06
CA VAL A 38 -5.12 2.35 -6.64
C VAL A 38 -3.78 1.64 -6.83
N ARG A 39 -2.75 2.36 -7.31
CA ARG A 39 -1.39 1.79 -7.46
C ARG A 39 -0.76 1.44 -6.12
N LEU A 40 -0.85 2.35 -5.15
CA LEU A 40 -0.31 2.15 -3.80
C LEU A 40 -0.99 0.98 -3.09
N LEU A 41 -2.31 0.82 -3.27
CA LEU A 41 -3.05 -0.32 -2.74
C LEU A 41 -2.52 -1.63 -3.33
N ALA A 42 -2.38 -1.73 -4.65
CA ALA A 42 -1.87 -2.94 -5.30
C ALA A 42 -0.43 -3.29 -4.83
N GLU A 43 0.42 -2.28 -4.65
CA GLU A 43 1.78 -2.47 -4.12
C GLU A 43 1.77 -2.95 -2.65
N ALA A 44 0.91 -2.36 -1.81
CA ALA A 44 0.75 -2.77 -0.42
C ALA A 44 0.21 -4.20 -0.30
N GLU A 45 -0.78 -4.57 -1.10
CA GLU A 45 -1.33 -5.93 -1.15
C GLU A 45 -0.28 -6.96 -1.57
N ALA A 46 0.51 -6.67 -2.61
CA ALA A 46 1.60 -7.52 -3.04
C ALA A 46 2.66 -7.71 -1.94
N LYS A 47 3.02 -6.62 -1.26
CA LYS A 47 4.01 -6.68 -0.16
C LYS A 47 3.49 -7.45 1.05
N LEU A 48 2.21 -7.29 1.37
CA LEU A 48 1.56 -8.05 2.43
C LEU A 48 1.52 -9.54 2.12
N ALA A 49 1.21 -9.92 0.88
CA ALA A 49 1.24 -11.32 0.45
C ALA A 49 2.63 -11.93 0.60
N GLU A 50 3.69 -11.23 0.18
CA GLU A 50 5.09 -11.65 0.36
C GLU A 50 5.43 -11.88 1.85
N LEU A 51 5.04 -10.94 2.72
CA LEU A 51 5.28 -11.04 4.16
C LEU A 51 4.53 -12.21 4.79
N LYS A 52 3.28 -12.45 4.37
CA LYS A 52 2.48 -13.60 4.83
C LYS A 52 3.13 -14.92 4.44
N THR A 53 3.50 -15.09 3.17
CA THR A 53 4.18 -16.32 2.70
C THR A 53 5.49 -16.56 3.47
N ARG A 54 6.27 -15.51 3.73
CA ARG A 54 7.50 -15.64 4.52
C ARG A 54 7.22 -16.05 5.96
N ALA A 55 6.18 -15.50 6.58
CA ALA A 55 5.77 -15.86 7.93
C ALA A 55 5.32 -17.32 8.02
N GLU A 56 4.53 -17.78 7.04
CA GLU A 56 4.08 -19.18 6.93
C GLU A 56 5.25 -20.16 6.77
N GLN A 57 6.20 -19.85 5.89
CA GLN A 57 7.42 -20.64 5.71
C GLN A 57 8.24 -20.72 7.00
N THR A 58 8.39 -19.58 7.69
CA THR A 58 9.11 -19.53 8.96
C THR A 58 8.41 -20.36 10.04
N ALA A 59 7.08 -20.29 10.12
CA ALA A 59 6.30 -21.09 11.05
C ALA A 59 6.44 -22.59 10.77
N GLN A 60 6.41 -23.00 9.50
CA GLN A 60 6.61 -24.39 9.10
C GLN A 60 8.01 -24.90 9.50
N SER A 61 9.06 -24.14 9.22
CA SER A 61 10.44 -24.55 9.56
C SER A 61 10.73 -24.59 11.07
N LEU A 62 9.92 -23.94 11.90
CA LEU A 62 10.03 -24.02 13.36
C LEU A 62 9.22 -25.17 13.97
N ALA A 63 8.31 -25.77 13.21
CA ALA A 63 7.48 -26.89 13.63
C ALA A 63 8.11 -28.27 13.29
N GLU A 64 9.17 -28.29 12.49
CA GLU A 64 10.00 -29.45 12.11
C GLU A 64 11.23 -29.59 13.03
#